data_AF-A0AA90KKD4-F1
#
_entry.id   AF-A0AA90KKD4-F1
#
_cell.length_a   1.000
_cell.length_b   1.000
_cell.length_c   1.000
_cell.angle_alpha   90.00
_cell.angle_beta   90.00
_cell.angle_gamma   90.00
#
_symmetry.space_group_name_H-M   'P 1'
#
loop_
_entity.id
_entity.type
_entity.pdbx_description
1 polymer ?
#
loop_
_entity_poly.entity_id
_entity_poly.type
_entity_poly.pdbx_seq_one_letter_code
_entity_poly.pdbx_strand_id
1 'polypeptide(L)' 'MSSYQYIIIGGGVSGLYAAYLLEQRGITDYLLIEANDVLGGRLKSMPINEDEGQSKT' A
#
# COMPACT_ATOMS: atom_id res chain seq x y z
N MET A 1 -8.92 -4.10 -24.87
CA MET A 1 -9.06 -3.42 -23.56
C MET A 1 -9.10 -4.51 -22.52
N SER A 2 -8.17 -4.50 -21.56
CA SER A 2 -8.19 -5.48 -20.47
C SER A 2 -9.28 -5.08 -19.47
N SER A 3 -10.08 -6.04 -19.02
CA SER A 3 -11.13 -5.85 -18.00
C SER A 3 -10.71 -6.60 -16.74
N TYR A 4 -11.02 -6.03 -15.58
CA TYR A 4 -10.87 -6.70 -14.28
C TYR A 4 -12.25 -6.91 -13.68
N GLN A 5 -12.48 -8.07 -13.04
CA GLN A 5 -13.74 -8.31 -12.32
C GLN A 5 -13.87 -7.46 -11.06
N TYR A 6 -12.76 -7.19 -10.38
CA TYR A 6 -12.74 -6.37 -9.18
C TYR A 6 -11.68 -5.27 -9.28
N ILE A 7 -12.02 -4.08 -8.79
CA ILE A 7 -11.08 -2.96 -8.67
C ILE A 7 -11.08 -2.49 -7.23
N ILE A 8 -9.90 -2.46 -6.62
CA ILE A 8 -9.67 -1.99 -5.26
C ILE A 8 -8.99 -0.62 -5.36
N ILE A 9 -9.66 0.43 -4.84
CA ILE A 9 -9.14 1.80 -4.84
C ILE A 9 -8.60 2.12 -3.44
N GLY A 10 -7.29 2.31 -3.35
CA GLY A 10 -6.53 2.57 -2.12
C GLY A 10 -5.75 1.35 -1.63
N GLY A 11 -4.42 1.46 -1.60
CA GLY A 11 -3.44 0.49 -1.07
C GLY A 11 -3.14 0.66 0.42
N GLY A 12 -4.13 1.14 1.20
CA GLY A 12 -4.07 1.13 2.66
C GLY A 12 -4.34 -0.25 3.25
N VAL A 13 -4.35 -0.36 4.58
CA VAL A 13 -4.60 -1.63 5.30
C VAL A 13 -5.85 -2.35 4.81
N SER A 14 -6.96 -1.62 4.62
CA SER A 14 -8.22 -2.21 4.17
C SER A 14 -8.14 -2.75 2.75
N GLY A 15 -7.51 -2.03 1.82
CA GLY A 15 -7.38 -2.45 0.43
C GLY A 15 -6.43 -3.63 0.26
N LEU A 16 -5.30 -3.61 0.97
CA LEU A 16 -4.37 -4.74 1.01
C LEU A 16 -5.01 -5.98 1.64
N TYR A 17 -5.80 -5.81 2.70
CA TYR A 17 -6.51 -6.93 3.31
C TYR A 17 -7.62 -7.48 2.39
N ALA A 18 -8.32 -6.62 1.65
CA ALA A 18 -9.27 -7.06 0.62
C ALA A 18 -8.58 -7.89 -0.47
N ALA A 19 -7.46 -7.41 -1.02
CA ALA A 19 -6.66 -8.15 -2.01
C ALA A 19 -6.17 -9.49 -1.44
N TYR A 20 -5.64 -9.50 -0.22
CA TYR A 20 -5.25 -10.72 0.48
C TYR A 20 -6.40 -11.74 0.59
N LEU A 21 -7.61 -11.29 0.92
CA LEU A 21 -8.78 -12.16 1.01
C LEU A 21 -9.25 -12.71 -0.34
N LEU A 22 -9.05 -11.97 -1.45
CA LEU A 22 -9.29 -12.46 -2.80
C LEU A 22 -8.28 -13.55 -3.17
N GLU A 23 -6.99 -13.32 -2.90
CA GLU A 23 -5.91 -14.30 -3.12
C GLU A 23 -6.17 -15.60 -2.33
N GLN A 24 -6.54 -15.51 -1.05
CA GLN A 24 -6.88 -16.69 -0.23
C GLN A 24 -8.07 -17.49 -0.78
N ARG A 25 -8.93 -16.89 -1.61
CA ARG A 25 -10.06 -17.55 -2.27
C ARG A 25 -9.74 -18.00 -3.70
N GLY A 26 -8.50 -17.81 -4.16
CA GLY A 26 -8.09 -18.11 -5.54
C GLY A 26 -8.64 -17.13 -6.56
N ILE A 27 -9.09 -15.94 -6.14
CA ILE A 27 -9.60 -14.89 -7.03
C ILE A 27 -8.44 -13.94 -7.34
N THR A 28 -7.92 -14.01 -8.56
CA THR A 28 -6.75 -13.22 -9.00
C THR A 28 -7.08 -12.19 -10.07
N ASP A 29 -8.32 -12.16 -10.57
CA ASP A 29 -8.79 -11.20 -11.57
C ASP A 29 -9.23 -9.88 -10.90
N TYR A 30 -8.27 -9.19 -10.31
CA TYR A 30 -8.48 -7.88 -9.70
C TYR A 30 -7.32 -6.92 -9.97
N LEU A 31 -7.62 -5.63 -9.85
CA LEU A 31 -6.63 -4.56 -9.90
C LEU A 31 -6.68 -3.74 -8.60
N LEU A 32 -5.55 -3.64 -7.91
CA LEU A 32 -5.38 -2.71 -6.78
C LEU A 32 -4.65 -1.46 -7.27
N ILE A 33 -5.24 -0.29 -6.99
CA ILE A 33 -4.70 1.01 -7.37
C ILE A 33 -4.47 1.84 -6.10
N GLU A 34 -3.30 2.46 -5.99
CA GLU A 34 -2.96 3.41 -4.92
C GLU A 34 -2.50 4.73 -5.56
N ALA A 35 -2.84 5.86 -4.92
CA ALA A 35 -2.49 7.19 -5.42
C ALA A 35 -1.05 7.59 -5.07
N ASN A 36 -0.50 7.03 -4.00
CA ASN A 36 0.86 7.26 -3.52
C ASN A 36 1.86 6.24 -4.09
N ASP A 37 3.14 6.59 -4.04
CA ASP A 37 4.25 5.69 -4.43
C ASP A 37 4.49 4.55 -3.44
N VAL A 38 3.79 4.54 -2.30
CA VAL A 38 3.95 3.57 -1.22
C VAL A 38 2.62 3.02 -0.76
N LEU A 39 2.62 1.73 -0.42
CA LEU A 39 1.51 1.04 0.22
C LEU A 39 1.46 1.34 1.72
N GLY A 40 0.33 1.00 2.35
CA GLY A 40 0.12 1.13 3.81
C GLY A 40 -0.84 2.26 4.17
N GLY A 41 -1.07 3.22 3.27
CA GLY A 41 -1.96 4.35 3.48
C GLY A 41 -1.54 5.17 4.70
N ARG A 42 -2.36 5.14 5.76
CA ARG A 42 -2.05 5.85 7.03
C ARG A 42 -0.99 5.14 7.88
N LEU A 43 -0.71 3.85 7.63
CA LEU A 43 0.38 3.14 8.30
C LEU A 43 1.69 3.41 7.55
N LYS A 44 2.29 4.57 7.81
CA LYS A 44 3.60 4.97 7.26
C LYS A 44 4.60 5.12 8.41
N SER A 45 5.54 4.19 8.49
CA SER A 45 6.66 4.29 9.43
C SER A 45 7.75 5.16 8.84
N MET A 46 8.29 6.09 9.63
CA MET A 46 9.47 6.87 9.25
C MET A 46 10.70 6.22 9.89
N PRO A 47 11.76 5.95 9.12
CA PRO A 47 13.02 5.55 9.72
C PRO A 47 13.53 6.70 10.59
N ILE A 48 14.07 6.36 11.77
CA ILE A 48 14.85 7.30 12.56
C ILE A 48 16.22 7.44 11.90
N ASN A 49 16.54 8.64 11.44
CA ASN A 49 17.89 8.94 10.98
C ASN A 49 18.71 9.32 12.22
N GLU A 50 19.82 8.63 12.50
CA GLU A 50 20.71 8.95 13.63
C GLU A 50 21.65 10.14 13.35
N ASP A 51 21.29 11.03 12.43
CA ASP A 51 22.13 12.15 11.98
C ASP A 51 21.53 13.53 12.30
N GLU A 52 21.20 13.78 13.58
CA GLU A 52 21.04 15.13 14.12
C GLU A 52 21.96 15.32 15.33
N GLY A 53 23.27 15.18 15.09
CA GLY A 53 24.34 15.40 16.07
C GLY A 53 25.31 16.54 15.73
N GLN A 54 25.01 17.43 14.77
CA GLN A 54 25.86 18.58 14.48
C GLN A 54 25.04 19.86 14.25
N SER A 55 24.57 20.43 15.36
CA SER A 55 24.28 21.87 15.41
C SER A 55 25.59 22.64 15.37
N LYS A 56 25.77 23.35 14.25
CA LYS A 56 26.62 24.51 14.01
C LYS A 56 27.15 25.19 15.28
N THR A 57 28.47 25.35 15.37
CA THR A 57 29.15 26.56 15.88
C THR A 57 30.36 26.81 14.99
#